data_AF-A0A7S0NBV2-F1
#
_entry.id   AF-A0A7S0NBV2-F1
#
_cell.length_a   1.000
_cell.length_b   1.000
_cell.length_c   1.000
_cell.angle_alpha   90.00
_cell.angle_beta   90.00
_cell.angle_gamma   90.00
#
_symmetry.space_group_name_H-M   'P 1'
#
loop_
_entity.id
_entity.type
_entity.pdbx_description
1 polymer ?
#
loop_
_entity_poly.entity_id
_entity_poly.type
_entity_poly.pdbx_seq_one_letter_code
_entity_poly.pdbx_strand_id
1 'polypeptide(L)'
;STGGVGGAGGGVPPSGSFPLAHLSKFLCALLAICCMCFLGFADNVLDLRWRDKLWLPLCASLPLLVVYAVDGGGTTVIVPPLPLLTKLLGPSLPLGPLYYLFMACLAIFCTNAINILAGVNGLEVGQSIVIALTVVANNLIQVWRWPEGPLHDNNLFSLYLMLPFVGCSAALMQHNWFPARVFVGDTYCYFAGMTFAVAGILGHNAKTLLLFFVPQVVNFVYSVPQLFRLVPCPRHRMPGYDAATDRLVPSTVDFNLGELRAPGRLVVRACRALRFGVVRIDPATQQVTMSNMTIINLALHACGPMREDRLTLALLGVQAACSALALLVRYQLAYLFYDVVK
;
A
#
# COMPACT_ATOMS: atom_id res chain seq x y z
N SER A 1 -34.93 -15.15 37.00
CA SER A 1 -35.05 -14.10 35.96
C SER A 1 -33.77 -14.09 35.13
N THR A 2 -33.73 -14.93 34.10
CA THR A 2 -32.62 -15.05 33.14
C THR A 2 -32.85 -14.07 31.99
N GLY A 3 -32.08 -12.98 31.96
CA GLY A 3 -32.07 -12.03 30.85
C GLY A 3 -31.15 -12.52 29.74
N GLY A 4 -31.73 -13.08 28.68
CA GLY A 4 -31.03 -13.38 27.44
C GLY A 4 -30.74 -12.10 26.66
N VAL A 5 -29.45 -11.83 26.41
CA VAL A 5 -29.03 -10.82 25.45
C VAL A 5 -29.20 -11.42 24.06
N GLY A 6 -30.10 -10.84 23.27
CA GLY A 6 -30.43 -11.29 21.93
C GLY A 6 -29.22 -11.25 21.00
N GLY A 7 -28.75 -12.42 20.60
CA GLY A 7 -27.97 -12.56 19.38
C GLY A 7 -28.87 -12.20 18.21
N ALA A 8 -28.46 -11.22 17.40
CA ALA A 8 -29.07 -10.97 16.11
C ALA A 8 -28.91 -12.25 15.28
N GLY A 9 -29.99 -13.02 15.18
CA GLY A 9 -30.04 -14.25 14.42
C GLY A 9 -29.78 -13.97 12.95
N GLY A 10 -28.73 -14.57 12.41
CA GLY A 10 -28.53 -14.76 10.97
C GLY A 10 -29.57 -15.73 10.43
N GLY A 11 -30.84 -15.32 10.40
CA GLY A 11 -31.87 -16.01 9.64
C GLY A 11 -31.58 -15.84 8.15
N VAL A 12 -31.65 -16.94 7.40
CA VAL A 12 -31.59 -16.90 5.94
C VAL A 12 -32.71 -15.97 5.46
N PRO A 13 -32.41 -14.87 4.75
CA PRO A 13 -33.44 -13.96 4.31
C PRO A 13 -34.41 -14.70 3.37
N PRO A 14 -35.71 -14.38 3.41
CA PRO A 14 -36.72 -15.08 2.60
C PRO A 14 -36.34 -15.03 1.12
N SER A 15 -36.50 -16.15 0.43
CA SER A 15 -36.19 -16.29 -0.99
C SER A 15 -36.90 -15.19 -1.79
N GLY A 16 -36.12 -14.30 -2.43
CA GLY A 16 -36.63 -13.16 -3.20
C GLY A 16 -36.50 -11.78 -2.53
N SER A 17 -35.97 -11.68 -1.30
CA SER A 17 -35.65 -10.38 -0.72
C SER A 17 -34.49 -9.70 -1.47
N PHE A 18 -34.62 -8.41 -1.78
CA PHE A 18 -33.55 -7.64 -2.39
C PHE A 18 -32.28 -7.66 -1.50
N PRO A 19 -31.08 -7.88 -2.05
CA PRO A 19 -29.86 -8.06 -1.26
C PRO A 19 -29.31 -6.72 -0.74
N LEU A 20 -29.99 -6.11 0.23
CA LEU A 20 -29.65 -4.82 0.82
C LEU A 20 -28.23 -4.80 1.42
N ALA A 21 -27.77 -5.91 2.00
CA ALA A 21 -26.41 -6.03 2.52
C ALA A 21 -25.35 -5.83 1.42
N HIS A 22 -25.50 -6.52 0.28
CA HIS A 22 -24.61 -6.35 -0.87
C HIS A 22 -24.67 -4.93 -1.43
N LEU A 23 -25.87 -4.37 -1.61
CA LEU A 23 -26.01 -2.99 -2.07
C LEU A 23 -25.31 -2.00 -1.13
N SER A 24 -25.49 -2.15 0.18
CA SER A 24 -24.87 -1.27 1.19
C SER A 24 -23.34 -1.36 1.13
N LYS A 25 -22.79 -2.56 0.94
CA LYS A 25 -21.36 -2.82 0.75
C LYS A 25 -20.82 -2.09 -0.47
N PHE A 26 -21.49 -2.17 -1.61
CA PHE A 26 -21.12 -1.45 -2.84
C PHE A 26 -21.22 0.07 -2.71
N LEU A 27 -22.33 0.59 -2.18
CA LEU A 27 -22.52 2.04 -2.02
C LEU A 27 -21.48 2.63 -1.06
N CYS A 28 -21.17 1.94 0.03
CA CYS A 28 -20.14 2.37 0.97
C CYS A 28 -18.74 2.36 0.33
N ALA A 29 -18.43 1.31 -0.43
CA ALA A 29 -17.18 1.22 -1.17
C ALA A 29 -17.01 2.38 -2.16
N LEU A 30 -18.03 2.64 -2.98
CA LEU A 30 -18.01 3.74 -3.94
C LEU A 30 -17.97 5.11 -3.25
N LEU A 31 -18.66 5.28 -2.12
CA LEU A 31 -18.60 6.51 -1.32
C LEU A 31 -17.18 6.78 -0.83
N ALA A 32 -16.50 5.78 -0.26
CA ALA A 32 -15.13 5.92 0.21
C ALA A 32 -14.16 6.25 -0.94
N ILE A 33 -14.27 5.53 -2.07
CA ILE A 33 -13.43 5.74 -3.26
C ILE A 33 -13.68 7.13 -3.86
N CYS A 34 -14.94 7.54 -4.02
CA CYS A 34 -15.32 8.84 -4.56
C CYS A 34 -14.85 9.98 -3.65
N CYS A 35 -15.03 9.82 -2.33
CA CYS A 35 -14.54 10.78 -1.35
C CYS A 35 -13.03 10.95 -1.45
N MET A 36 -12.26 9.86 -1.55
CA MET A 36 -10.80 9.95 -1.68
C MET A 36 -10.33 10.49 -3.02
N CYS A 37 -11.03 10.17 -4.11
CA CYS A 37 -10.75 10.78 -5.41
C CYS A 37 -10.95 12.31 -5.35
N PHE A 38 -12.07 12.76 -4.78
CA PHE A 38 -12.35 14.18 -4.59
C PHE A 38 -11.32 14.86 -3.67
N LEU A 39 -10.96 14.22 -2.55
CA LEU A 39 -10.00 14.76 -1.60
C LEU A 39 -8.58 14.81 -2.18
N GLY A 40 -8.18 13.85 -3.02
CA GLY A 40 -6.91 13.92 -3.73
C GLY A 40 -6.90 15.02 -4.79
N PHE A 41 -8.04 15.28 -5.44
CA PHE A 41 -8.21 16.47 -6.28
C PHE A 41 -8.09 17.77 -5.47
N ALA A 42 -8.76 17.86 -4.31
CA ALA A 42 -8.65 19.01 -3.43
C ALA A 42 -7.20 19.21 -2.95
N ASP A 43 -6.47 18.15 -2.64
CA ASP A 43 -5.04 18.22 -2.26
C ASP A 43 -4.18 18.81 -3.39
N ASN A 44 -4.37 18.36 -4.62
CA ASN A 44 -3.68 18.91 -5.78
C ASN A 44 -3.97 20.40 -6.03
N VAL A 45 -5.20 20.86 -5.73
CA VAL A 45 -5.60 22.27 -5.95
C VAL A 45 -5.18 23.18 -4.78
N LEU A 46 -5.21 22.66 -3.56
CA LEU A 46 -5.06 23.45 -2.33
C LEU A 46 -3.70 23.30 -1.64
N ASP A 47 -2.84 22.36 -2.08
CA ASP A 47 -1.54 22.00 -1.46
C ASP A 47 -1.70 21.77 0.07
N LEU A 48 -2.48 20.75 0.43
CA LEU A 48 -2.86 20.53 1.83
C LEU A 48 -1.66 20.12 2.69
N ARG A 49 -1.76 20.38 4.00
CA ARG A 49 -0.67 20.06 4.94
C ARG A 49 -0.58 18.55 5.11
N TRP A 50 0.62 18.05 5.41
CA TRP A 50 0.88 16.62 5.63
C TRP A 50 -0.07 15.94 6.65
N ARG A 51 -0.58 16.68 7.63
CA ARG A 51 -1.53 16.17 8.63
C ARG A 51 -2.88 15.85 8.00
N ASP A 52 -3.33 16.69 7.08
CA ASP A 52 -4.59 16.53 6.38
C ASP A 52 -4.52 15.26 5.50
N LYS A 53 -3.35 14.96 4.93
CA LYS A 53 -3.06 13.70 4.20
C LYS A 53 -3.18 12.42 5.04
N LEU A 54 -3.24 12.54 6.38
CA LEU A 54 -3.52 11.43 7.30
C LEU A 54 -4.98 11.41 7.76
N TRP A 55 -5.56 12.57 8.05
CA TRP A 55 -6.95 12.68 8.52
C TRP A 55 -7.97 12.37 7.43
N LEU A 56 -7.69 12.76 6.19
CA LEU A 56 -8.61 12.61 5.07
C LEU A 56 -8.91 11.12 4.75
N PRO A 57 -7.91 10.23 4.56
CA PRO A 57 -8.16 8.81 4.41
C PRO A 57 -8.84 8.17 5.63
N LEU A 58 -8.51 8.64 6.84
CA LEU A 58 -9.15 8.15 8.06
C LEU A 58 -10.66 8.41 8.02
N CYS A 59 -11.07 9.66 7.79
CA CYS A 59 -12.49 10.03 7.71
C CYS A 59 -13.21 9.29 6.59
N ALA A 60 -12.60 9.18 5.40
CA ALA A 60 -13.16 8.44 4.28
C ALA A 60 -13.29 6.93 4.54
N SER A 61 -12.48 6.36 5.43
CA SER A 61 -12.54 4.95 5.82
C SER A 61 -13.57 4.64 6.90
N LEU A 62 -14.13 5.63 7.60
CA LEU A 62 -15.09 5.37 8.69
C LEU A 62 -16.36 4.61 8.23
N PRO A 63 -17.03 4.98 7.12
CA PRO A 63 -18.19 4.23 6.64
C PRO A 63 -17.85 2.76 6.35
N LEU A 64 -16.67 2.54 5.77
CA LEU A 64 -16.14 1.21 5.44
C LEU A 64 -15.98 0.34 6.70
N LEU A 65 -15.47 0.91 7.79
CA LEU A 65 -15.31 0.22 9.08
C LEU A 65 -16.67 -0.13 9.71
N VAL A 66 -17.66 0.75 9.58
CA VAL A 66 -19.03 0.49 10.07
C VAL A 66 -19.66 -0.65 9.29
N VAL A 67 -19.55 -0.65 7.96
CA VAL A 67 -20.07 -1.74 7.13
C VAL A 67 -19.38 -3.05 7.46
N TYR A 68 -18.05 -3.07 7.65
CA TYR A 68 -17.33 -4.27 8.07
C TYR A 68 -17.86 -4.83 9.40
N ALA A 69 -18.18 -3.96 10.36
CA ALA A 69 -18.74 -4.38 11.65
C ALA A 69 -20.14 -4.99 11.52
N VAL A 70 -21.01 -4.34 10.72
CA VAL A 70 -22.41 -4.76 10.53
C VAL A 70 -22.53 -6.03 9.68
N ASP A 71 -21.62 -6.24 8.73
CA ASP A 71 -21.51 -7.45 7.89
C ASP A 71 -20.97 -8.67 8.66
N GLY A 72 -20.76 -8.55 9.98
CA GLY A 72 -20.26 -9.63 10.83
C GLY A 72 -18.77 -9.91 10.63
N GLY A 73 -17.99 -8.91 10.21
CA GLY A 73 -16.58 -9.07 9.92
C GLY A 73 -15.75 -9.52 11.13
N GLY A 74 -15.07 -10.66 10.98
CA GLY A 74 -14.21 -11.20 12.03
C GLY A 74 -13.05 -10.27 12.38
N THR A 75 -12.74 -10.14 13.68
CA THR A 75 -11.60 -9.34 14.18
C THR A 75 -10.46 -10.19 14.72
N THR A 76 -10.56 -11.51 14.54
CA THR A 76 -9.53 -12.48 14.95
C THR A 76 -8.52 -12.68 13.84
N VAL A 77 -7.24 -12.54 14.16
CA VAL A 77 -6.14 -12.76 13.24
C VAL A 77 -5.54 -14.13 13.51
N ILE A 78 -5.56 -15.00 12.49
CA ILE A 78 -4.77 -16.23 12.48
C ILE A 78 -3.29 -15.84 12.47
N VAL A 79 -2.54 -16.38 13.43
CA VAL A 79 -1.10 -16.16 13.60
C VAL A 79 -0.35 -17.16 12.70
N PRO A 80 0.67 -16.74 11.94
CA PRO A 80 1.49 -17.67 11.16
C PRO A 80 2.03 -18.81 12.05
N PRO A 81 2.06 -20.08 11.58
CA PRO A 81 2.51 -21.25 12.34
C PRO A 81 4.04 -21.29 12.52
N LEU A 82 4.63 -20.18 12.98
CA LEU A 82 6.02 -20.07 13.36
C LEU A 82 6.15 -20.46 14.84
N PRO A 83 6.98 -21.47 15.21
CA PRO A 83 6.99 -22.06 16.55
C PRO A 83 7.12 -21.04 17.69
N LEU A 84 7.96 -20.02 17.53
CA LEU A 84 8.16 -18.97 18.53
C LEU A 84 6.94 -18.05 18.65
N LEU A 85 6.32 -17.70 17.52
CA LEU A 85 5.20 -16.77 17.46
C LEU A 85 3.92 -17.42 17.98
N THR A 86 3.63 -18.65 17.54
CA THR A 86 2.49 -19.43 17.98
C THR A 86 2.58 -19.77 19.47
N LYS A 87 3.79 -20.00 20.02
CA LYS A 87 3.99 -20.20 21.46
C LYS A 87 3.72 -18.92 22.28
N LEU A 88 4.03 -17.74 21.73
CA LEU A 88 3.85 -16.47 22.43
C LEU A 88 2.42 -15.92 22.33
N LEU A 89 1.79 -16.04 21.15
CA LEU A 89 0.53 -15.37 20.82
C LEU A 89 -0.66 -16.34 20.63
N GLY A 90 -0.41 -17.65 20.66
CA GLY A 90 -1.39 -18.67 20.31
C GLY A 90 -1.58 -18.82 18.78
N PRO A 91 -2.43 -19.76 18.34
CA PRO A 91 -2.73 -19.99 16.91
C PRO A 91 -3.63 -18.88 16.32
N SER A 92 -4.40 -18.20 17.18
CA SER A 92 -5.30 -17.13 16.77
C SER A 92 -5.32 -16.03 17.83
N LEU A 93 -5.23 -14.78 17.40
CA LEU A 93 -5.21 -13.61 18.26
C LEU A 93 -6.48 -12.76 18.04
N PRO A 94 -7.40 -12.67 19.02
CA PRO A 94 -8.55 -11.78 18.93
C PRO A 94 -8.11 -10.33 19.14
N LEU A 95 -8.11 -9.52 18.09
CA LEU A 95 -7.65 -8.12 18.17
C LEU A 95 -8.77 -7.14 18.57
N GLY A 96 -10.04 -7.49 18.31
CA GLY A 96 -11.19 -6.63 18.63
C GLY A 96 -11.02 -5.22 18.05
N PRO A 97 -11.10 -4.14 18.86
CA PRO A 97 -10.93 -2.77 18.41
C PRO A 97 -9.61 -2.48 17.68
N LEU A 98 -8.52 -3.18 18.02
CA LEU A 98 -7.23 -3.01 17.35
C LEU A 98 -7.27 -3.42 15.88
N TYR A 99 -8.19 -4.33 15.50
CA TYR A 99 -8.39 -4.71 14.11
C TYR A 99 -9.00 -3.57 13.28
N TYR A 100 -9.90 -2.77 13.87
CA TYR A 100 -10.45 -1.58 13.23
C TYR A 100 -9.40 -0.48 13.06
N LEU A 101 -8.54 -0.30 14.07
CA LEU A 101 -7.38 0.59 13.95
C LEU A 101 -6.44 0.13 12.81
N PHE A 102 -6.19 -1.18 12.70
CA PHE A 102 -5.41 -1.74 11.60
C PHE A 102 -6.04 -1.42 10.23
N MET A 103 -7.35 -1.62 10.06
CA MET A 103 -8.04 -1.32 8.80
C MET A 103 -8.00 0.18 8.44
N ALA A 104 -8.16 1.06 9.44
CA ALA A 104 -7.99 2.50 9.26
C ALA A 104 -6.55 2.86 8.81
N CYS A 105 -5.55 2.29 9.50
CA CYS A 105 -4.14 2.45 9.13
C CYS A 105 -3.84 1.88 7.74
N LEU A 106 -4.48 0.78 7.34
CA LEU A 106 -4.34 0.21 6.00
C LEU A 106 -4.85 1.17 4.92
N ALA A 107 -6.00 1.81 5.14
CA ALA A 107 -6.52 2.83 4.23
C ALA A 107 -5.57 4.03 4.09
N ILE A 108 -5.08 4.56 5.21
CA ILE A 108 -4.09 5.65 5.23
C ILE A 108 -2.79 5.22 4.53
N PHE A 109 -2.34 4.00 4.80
CA PHE A 109 -1.11 3.45 4.23
C PHE A 109 -1.24 3.32 2.71
N CYS A 110 -2.29 2.67 2.19
CA CYS A 110 -2.41 2.43 0.75
C CYS A 110 -2.43 3.74 -0.07
N THR A 111 -3.09 4.80 0.42
CA THR A 111 -3.15 6.10 -0.29
C THR A 111 -1.80 6.82 -0.27
N ASN A 112 -1.09 6.80 0.86
CA ASN A 112 0.18 7.49 1.01
C ASN A 112 1.36 6.70 0.43
N ALA A 113 1.33 5.36 0.49
CA ALA A 113 2.46 4.52 0.11
C ALA A 113 2.71 4.52 -1.39
N ILE A 114 1.65 4.57 -2.21
CA ILE A 114 1.76 4.81 -3.66
C ILE A 114 2.29 6.23 -3.89
N ASN A 115 1.77 7.22 -3.16
CA ASN A 115 2.14 8.61 -3.35
C ASN A 115 3.62 8.93 -3.03
N ILE A 116 4.21 8.25 -2.04
CA ILE A 116 5.64 8.44 -1.70
C ILE A 116 6.58 7.56 -2.55
N LEU A 117 6.05 6.64 -3.36
CA LEU A 117 6.78 5.85 -4.36
C LEU A 117 6.41 6.36 -5.76
N ALA A 118 6.77 7.61 -6.02
CA ALA A 118 6.32 8.41 -7.15
C ALA A 118 7.44 9.31 -7.68
N GLY A 119 7.18 10.00 -8.80
CA GLY A 119 8.07 11.05 -9.34
C GLY A 119 8.93 10.63 -10.54
N VAL A 120 8.58 9.52 -11.20
CA VAL A 120 9.11 9.15 -12.53
C VAL A 120 7.96 8.66 -13.42
N ASN A 121 8.02 9.00 -14.70
CA ASN A 121 6.95 8.84 -15.67
C ASN A 121 6.42 7.39 -15.75
N GLY A 122 5.14 7.19 -15.41
CA GLY A 122 4.45 5.91 -15.48
C GLY A 122 4.52 5.06 -14.21
N LEU A 123 5.24 5.48 -13.16
CA LEU A 123 5.46 4.63 -11.98
C LEU A 123 4.22 4.48 -11.10
N GLU A 124 3.48 5.56 -10.84
CA GLU A 124 2.29 5.57 -9.97
C GLU A 124 1.18 4.70 -10.57
N VAL A 125 0.91 4.90 -11.86
CA VAL A 125 -0.08 4.11 -12.60
C VAL A 125 0.40 2.67 -12.78
N GLY A 126 1.67 2.47 -13.15
CA GLY A 126 2.21 1.15 -13.44
C GLY A 126 2.24 0.23 -12.25
N GLN A 127 2.72 0.70 -11.10
CA GLN A 127 2.74 -0.12 -9.89
C GLN A 127 1.32 -0.51 -9.47
N SER A 128 0.37 0.42 -9.63
CA SER A 128 -1.04 0.19 -9.33
C SER A 128 -1.66 -0.84 -10.28
N ILE A 129 -1.37 -0.79 -11.59
CA ILE A 129 -1.84 -1.81 -12.54
C ILE A 129 -1.29 -3.19 -12.17
N VAL A 130 0.00 -3.31 -11.87
CA VAL A 130 0.61 -4.60 -11.48
C VAL A 130 -0.05 -5.16 -10.22
N ILE A 131 -0.26 -4.33 -9.20
CA ILE A 131 -0.96 -4.72 -7.97
C ILE A 131 -2.40 -5.14 -8.28
N ALA A 132 -3.14 -4.36 -9.06
CA ALA A 132 -4.53 -4.65 -9.39
C ALA A 132 -4.68 -5.94 -10.19
N LEU A 133 -3.83 -6.19 -11.18
CA LEU A 133 -3.80 -7.46 -11.92
C LEU A 133 -3.48 -8.64 -10.99
N THR A 134 -2.62 -8.44 -10.00
CA THR A 134 -2.32 -9.46 -8.98
C THR A 134 -3.52 -9.73 -8.08
N VAL A 135 -4.26 -8.71 -7.67
CA VAL A 135 -5.51 -8.86 -6.91
C VAL A 135 -6.57 -9.56 -7.76
N VAL A 136 -6.73 -9.19 -9.04
CA VAL A 136 -7.64 -9.87 -9.98
C VAL A 136 -7.28 -11.35 -10.10
N ALA A 137 -6.00 -11.67 -10.35
CA ALA A 137 -5.54 -13.05 -10.44
C ALA A 137 -5.82 -13.83 -9.14
N ASN A 138 -5.52 -13.24 -7.98
CA ASN A 138 -5.85 -13.83 -6.68
C ASN A 138 -7.35 -14.14 -6.56
N ASN A 139 -8.20 -13.15 -6.86
CA ASN A 139 -9.64 -13.29 -6.68
C ASN A 139 -10.24 -14.31 -7.65
N LEU A 140 -9.76 -14.36 -8.90
CA LEU A 140 -10.20 -15.37 -9.87
C LEU A 140 -9.84 -16.80 -9.40
N ILE A 141 -8.62 -17.00 -8.86
CA ILE A 141 -8.23 -18.28 -8.28
C ILE A 141 -9.14 -18.65 -7.10
N GLN A 142 -9.47 -17.67 -6.24
CA GLN A 142 -10.33 -17.91 -5.08
C GLN A 142 -11.77 -18.22 -5.46
N VAL A 143 -12.35 -17.49 -6.42
CA VAL A 143 -13.68 -17.77 -6.98
C VAL A 143 -13.72 -19.16 -7.61
N TRP A 144 -12.66 -19.56 -8.31
CA TRP A 144 -12.58 -20.89 -8.90
C TRP A 144 -12.47 -22.01 -7.84
N ARG A 145 -11.69 -21.80 -6.77
CA ARG A 145 -11.55 -22.77 -5.66
C ARG A 145 -12.79 -22.87 -4.78
N TRP A 146 -13.51 -21.76 -4.64
CA TRP A 146 -14.68 -21.60 -3.80
C TRP A 146 -15.84 -21.14 -4.68
N PRO A 147 -16.57 -22.05 -5.34
CA PRO A 147 -17.63 -21.68 -6.28
C PRO A 147 -18.86 -21.07 -5.61
N GLU A 148 -19.03 -21.24 -4.29
CA GLU A 148 -20.15 -20.71 -3.53
C GLU A 148 -19.72 -20.26 -2.12
N GLY A 149 -20.56 -19.44 -1.49
CA GLY A 149 -20.43 -19.03 -0.09
C GLY A 149 -19.69 -17.69 0.12
N PRO A 150 -19.46 -17.28 1.38
CA PRO A 150 -18.99 -15.93 1.69
C PRO A 150 -17.62 -15.59 1.07
N LEU A 151 -16.72 -16.58 0.94
CA LEU A 151 -15.43 -16.37 0.28
C LEU A 151 -15.59 -16.08 -1.21
N HIS A 152 -16.48 -16.81 -1.90
CA HIS A 152 -16.81 -16.55 -3.29
C HIS A 152 -17.30 -15.11 -3.48
N ASP A 153 -18.31 -14.71 -2.69
CA ASP A 153 -18.97 -13.41 -2.82
C ASP A 153 -18.04 -12.23 -2.49
N ASN A 154 -17.15 -12.40 -1.50
CA ASN A 154 -16.14 -11.42 -1.16
C ASN A 154 -15.10 -11.21 -2.27
N ASN A 155 -14.68 -12.28 -2.95
CA ASN A 155 -13.74 -12.19 -4.06
C ASN A 155 -14.41 -11.63 -5.33
N LEU A 156 -15.69 -11.97 -5.58
CA LEU A 156 -16.48 -11.33 -6.64
C LEU A 156 -16.67 -9.84 -6.40
N PHE A 157 -17.03 -9.44 -5.17
CA PHE A 157 -17.11 -8.01 -4.79
C PHE A 157 -15.82 -7.26 -5.12
N SER A 158 -14.68 -7.85 -4.76
CA SER A 158 -13.36 -7.27 -5.05
C SER A 158 -13.10 -7.20 -6.57
N LEU A 159 -13.46 -8.23 -7.36
CA LEU A 159 -13.37 -8.21 -8.83
C LEU A 159 -14.20 -7.09 -9.48
N TYR A 160 -15.42 -6.84 -8.97
CA TYR A 160 -16.28 -5.76 -9.47
C TYR A 160 -15.66 -4.36 -9.28
N LEU A 161 -14.76 -4.19 -8.31
CA LEU A 161 -13.99 -2.94 -8.14
C LEU A 161 -12.69 -2.94 -8.95
N MET A 162 -11.96 -4.06 -8.96
CA MET A 162 -10.63 -4.12 -9.57
C MET A 162 -10.66 -4.11 -11.10
N LEU A 163 -11.64 -4.75 -11.75
CA LEU A 163 -11.68 -4.80 -13.21
C LEU A 163 -11.91 -3.41 -13.85
N PRO A 164 -12.88 -2.59 -13.39
CA PRO A 164 -12.99 -1.20 -13.85
C PRO A 164 -11.75 -0.38 -13.51
N PHE A 165 -11.16 -0.56 -12.32
CA PHE A 165 -9.94 0.12 -11.93
C PHE A 165 -8.79 -0.15 -12.91
N VAL A 166 -8.56 -1.42 -13.26
CA VAL A 166 -7.55 -1.81 -14.27
C VAL A 166 -7.84 -1.14 -15.61
N GLY A 167 -9.09 -1.15 -16.07
CA GLY A 167 -9.48 -0.51 -17.33
C GLY A 167 -9.18 0.99 -17.36
N CYS A 168 -9.59 1.72 -16.32
CA CYS A 168 -9.34 3.16 -16.21
C CYS A 168 -7.84 3.48 -16.07
N SER A 169 -7.11 2.73 -15.24
CA SER A 169 -5.66 2.91 -15.08
C SER A 169 -4.88 2.58 -16.35
N ALA A 170 -5.28 1.55 -17.10
CA ALA A 170 -4.67 1.22 -18.38
C ALA A 170 -4.85 2.34 -19.41
N ALA A 171 -6.03 2.97 -19.47
CA ALA A 171 -6.25 4.15 -20.31
C ALA A 171 -5.36 5.33 -19.88
N LEU A 172 -5.29 5.63 -18.57
CA LEU A 172 -4.43 6.68 -18.04
C LEU A 172 -2.95 6.42 -18.32
N MET A 173 -2.50 5.17 -18.22
CA MET A 173 -1.13 4.75 -18.50
C MET A 173 -0.70 5.13 -19.92
N GLN A 174 -1.58 5.03 -20.92
CA GLN A 174 -1.25 5.40 -22.30
C GLN A 174 -0.83 6.87 -22.45
N HIS A 175 -1.28 7.74 -21.54
CA HIS A 175 -0.94 9.15 -21.51
C HIS A 175 0.17 9.49 -20.50
N ASN A 176 0.29 8.71 -19.42
CA ASN A 176 1.26 8.92 -18.36
C ASN A 176 2.58 8.15 -18.57
N TRP A 177 2.62 7.15 -19.47
CA TRP A 177 3.84 6.43 -19.81
C TRP A 177 4.91 7.36 -20.41
N PHE A 178 6.17 7.03 -20.19
CA PHE A 178 7.31 7.80 -20.71
C PHE A 178 7.29 7.91 -22.25
N PRO A 179 7.47 9.12 -22.82
CA PRO A 179 7.47 10.43 -22.16
C PRO A 179 6.04 10.88 -21.79
N ALA A 180 5.81 11.22 -20.52
CA ALA A 180 4.47 11.50 -20.02
C ALA A 180 3.87 12.77 -20.65
N ARG A 181 2.63 12.66 -21.11
CA ARG A 181 1.80 13.78 -21.61
C ARG A 181 0.91 14.37 -20.52
N VAL A 182 0.60 13.59 -19.50
CA VAL A 182 -0.20 13.99 -18.33
C VAL A 182 0.41 13.42 -17.06
N PHE A 183 0.30 14.17 -15.97
CA PHE A 183 0.63 13.70 -14.63
C PHE A 183 -0.64 13.34 -13.86
N VAL A 184 -0.52 12.35 -12.98
CA VAL A 184 -1.68 11.78 -12.29
C VAL A 184 -1.99 12.48 -10.96
N GLY A 185 -0.96 13.04 -10.31
CA GLY A 185 -1.05 13.76 -9.05
C GLY A 185 -1.61 12.95 -7.88
N ASP A 186 -1.86 13.64 -6.76
CA ASP A 186 -2.39 13.06 -5.53
C ASP A 186 -3.80 12.45 -5.74
N THR A 187 -4.61 13.01 -6.64
CA THR A 187 -5.90 12.47 -7.08
C THR A 187 -5.85 10.99 -7.40
N TYR A 188 -4.92 10.57 -8.28
CA TYR A 188 -4.81 9.16 -8.65
C TYR A 188 -4.25 8.31 -7.51
N CYS A 189 -3.23 8.78 -6.81
CA CYS A 189 -2.63 8.03 -5.70
C CYS A 189 -3.65 7.72 -4.59
N TYR A 190 -4.51 8.69 -4.25
CA TYR A 190 -5.57 8.51 -3.25
C TYR A 190 -6.70 7.63 -3.78
N PHE A 191 -7.11 7.82 -5.04
CA PHE A 191 -8.07 6.96 -5.70
C PHE A 191 -7.62 5.50 -5.72
N ALA A 192 -6.38 5.23 -6.17
CA ALA A 192 -5.81 3.90 -6.24
C ALA A 192 -5.68 3.27 -4.85
N GLY A 193 -5.07 3.99 -3.90
CA GLY A 193 -4.88 3.50 -2.54
C GLY A 193 -6.19 3.15 -1.83
N MET A 194 -7.21 4.00 -1.96
CA MET A 194 -8.52 3.73 -1.35
C MET A 194 -9.24 2.57 -2.05
N THR A 195 -9.14 2.47 -3.37
CA THR A 195 -9.71 1.35 -4.14
C THR A 195 -9.12 0.01 -3.68
N PHE A 196 -7.80 -0.04 -3.49
CA PHE A 196 -7.13 -1.23 -2.92
C PHE A 196 -7.57 -1.50 -1.48
N ALA A 197 -7.57 -0.48 -0.62
CA ALA A 197 -7.94 -0.65 0.78
C ALA A 197 -9.38 -1.18 0.93
N VAL A 198 -10.34 -0.61 0.19
CA VAL A 198 -11.74 -1.07 0.17
C VAL A 198 -11.84 -2.51 -0.33
N ALA A 199 -11.19 -2.84 -1.44
CA ALA A 199 -11.19 -4.18 -2.01
C ALA A 199 -10.55 -5.23 -1.08
N GLY A 200 -9.52 -4.85 -0.33
CA GLY A 200 -8.87 -5.71 0.66
C GLY A 200 -9.67 -5.86 1.95
N ILE A 201 -10.27 -4.78 2.46
CA ILE A 201 -11.02 -4.77 3.72
C ILE A 201 -12.36 -5.50 3.56
N LEU A 202 -13.19 -5.08 2.61
CA LEU A 202 -14.51 -5.70 2.36
C LEU A 202 -14.43 -7.03 1.63
N GLY A 203 -13.33 -7.28 0.91
CA GLY A 203 -13.01 -8.59 0.36
C GLY A 203 -12.34 -9.55 1.35
N HIS A 204 -12.15 -9.16 2.61
CA HIS A 204 -11.49 -9.95 3.67
C HIS A 204 -10.08 -10.46 3.31
N ASN A 205 -9.38 -9.77 2.40
CA ASN A 205 -8.06 -10.13 1.90
C ASN A 205 -6.98 -9.08 2.25
N ALA A 206 -7.22 -8.24 3.27
CA ALA A 206 -6.33 -7.15 3.70
C ALA A 206 -4.87 -7.60 3.95
N LYS A 207 -4.66 -8.78 4.54
CA LYS A 207 -3.31 -9.34 4.78
C LYS A 207 -2.60 -9.67 3.47
N THR A 208 -3.32 -10.27 2.54
CA THR A 208 -2.81 -10.64 1.22
C THR A 208 -2.51 -9.40 0.38
N LEU A 209 -3.35 -8.37 0.49
CA LEU A 209 -3.10 -7.09 -0.14
C LEU A 209 -1.76 -6.48 0.31
N LEU A 210 -1.43 -6.53 1.61
CA LEU A 210 -0.13 -6.06 2.11
C LEU A 210 1.06 -6.82 1.52
N LEU A 211 0.91 -8.12 1.19
CA LEU A 211 1.95 -8.88 0.48
C LEU A 211 2.14 -8.39 -0.96
N PHE A 212 1.08 -7.92 -1.61
CA PHE A 212 1.19 -7.31 -2.94
C PHE A 212 1.78 -5.89 -2.89
N PHE A 213 1.70 -5.23 -1.74
CA PHE A 213 2.28 -3.91 -1.49
C PHE A 213 3.74 -3.94 -1.00
N VAL A 214 4.46 -5.07 -1.13
CA VAL A 214 5.83 -5.22 -0.59
C VAL A 214 6.77 -4.09 -1.02
N PRO A 215 6.88 -3.68 -2.31
CA PRO A 215 7.73 -2.56 -2.69
C PRO A 215 7.33 -1.24 -2.02
N GLN A 216 6.03 -0.97 -1.88
CA GLN A 216 5.51 0.22 -1.22
C GLN A 216 5.82 0.19 0.29
N VAL A 217 5.68 -0.96 0.94
CA VAL A 217 6.05 -1.18 2.35
C VAL A 217 7.55 -0.94 2.54
N VAL A 218 8.39 -1.53 1.69
CA VAL A 218 9.84 -1.35 1.78
C VAL A 218 10.22 0.11 1.54
N ASN A 219 9.59 0.80 0.59
CA ASN A 219 9.86 2.22 0.34
C ASN A 219 9.43 3.10 1.51
N PHE A 220 8.27 2.82 2.09
CA PHE A 220 7.78 3.50 3.30
C PHE A 220 8.77 3.33 4.45
N VAL A 221 9.13 2.08 4.79
CA VAL A 221 10.08 1.79 5.88
C VAL A 221 11.45 2.43 5.62
N TYR A 222 11.97 2.36 4.40
CA TYR A 222 13.22 3.02 4.05
C TYR A 222 13.11 4.54 4.14
N SER A 223 11.95 5.12 3.81
CA SER A 223 11.67 6.56 3.92
C SER A 223 11.46 7.06 5.34
N VAL A 224 11.11 6.19 6.32
CA VAL A 224 10.75 6.57 7.70
C VAL A 224 11.73 7.57 8.34
N PRO A 225 13.06 7.38 8.28
CA PRO A 225 13.98 8.32 8.90
C PRO A 225 13.88 9.75 8.37
N GLN A 226 13.58 9.92 7.07
CA GLN A 226 13.31 11.23 6.48
C GLN A 226 11.89 11.73 6.82
N LEU A 227 10.87 10.88 6.69
CA LEU A 227 9.47 11.27 6.95
C LEU A 227 9.25 11.75 8.40
N PHE A 228 9.92 11.11 9.36
CA PHE A 228 9.89 11.50 10.78
C PHE A 228 10.96 12.53 11.15
N ARG A 229 11.69 13.07 10.15
CA ARG A 229 12.73 14.11 10.33
C ARG A 229 13.84 13.71 11.31
N LEU A 230 14.17 12.41 11.37
CA LEU A 230 15.36 11.93 12.09
C LEU A 230 16.64 12.33 11.35
N VAL A 231 16.54 12.40 10.02
CA VAL A 231 17.50 13.04 9.11
C VAL A 231 16.75 14.07 8.24
N PRO A 232 17.42 15.07 7.67
CA PRO A 232 16.79 16.07 6.82
C PRO A 232 16.02 15.44 5.66
N CYS A 233 14.79 15.92 5.47
CA CYS A 233 13.90 15.50 4.40
C CYS A 233 13.64 16.69 3.47
N PRO A 234 14.21 16.71 2.26
CA PRO A 234 13.88 17.76 1.30
C PRO A 234 12.42 17.63 0.84
N ARG A 235 11.87 18.72 0.28
CA ARG A 235 10.50 18.73 -0.26
C ARG A 235 10.32 17.71 -1.38
N HIS A 236 11.31 17.62 -2.28
CA HIS A 236 11.33 16.67 -3.38
C HIS A 236 12.44 15.64 -3.17
N ARG A 237 12.08 14.36 -3.29
CA ARG A 237 13.00 13.22 -3.15
C ARG A 237 13.13 12.41 -4.44
N MET A 238 12.59 12.92 -5.54
CA MET A 238 12.74 12.35 -6.88
C MET A 238 14.23 12.35 -7.29
N PRO A 239 14.65 11.45 -8.19
CA PRO A 239 16.03 11.40 -8.65
C PRO A 239 16.42 12.70 -9.37
N GLY A 240 17.73 12.99 -9.39
CA GLY A 240 18.27 14.07 -10.21
C GLY A 240 18.31 13.67 -11.68
N TYR A 241 18.40 14.65 -12.59
CA TYR A 241 18.54 14.43 -14.03
C TYR A 241 19.87 14.99 -14.51
N ASP A 242 20.65 14.16 -15.21
CA ASP A 242 21.87 14.54 -15.90
C ASP A 242 21.58 14.71 -17.40
N ALA A 243 21.52 15.96 -17.83
CA ALA A 243 21.25 16.34 -19.22
C ALA A 243 22.36 15.93 -20.19
N ALA A 244 23.61 15.74 -19.73
CA ALA A 244 24.71 15.36 -20.60
C ALA A 244 24.61 13.89 -21.02
N THR A 245 24.09 13.03 -20.14
CA THR A 245 23.96 11.59 -20.38
C THR A 245 22.52 11.13 -20.66
N ASP A 246 21.55 12.04 -20.53
CA ASP A 246 20.10 11.77 -20.59
C ASP A 246 19.68 10.68 -19.61
N ARG A 247 20.15 10.78 -18.35
CA ARG A 247 19.94 9.76 -17.32
C ARG A 247 19.54 10.36 -15.99
N LEU A 248 18.77 9.59 -15.25
CA LEU A 248 18.49 9.84 -13.85
C LEU A 248 19.66 9.37 -12.98
N VAL A 249 19.98 10.19 -11.98
CA VAL A 249 21.04 9.94 -10.98
C VAL A 249 20.44 10.01 -9.57
N PRO A 250 21.02 9.31 -8.57
CA PRO A 250 20.55 9.43 -7.19
C PRO A 250 20.60 10.89 -6.72
N SER A 251 19.49 11.43 -6.22
CA SER A 251 19.47 12.73 -5.55
C SER A 251 19.97 12.61 -4.12
N THR A 252 20.62 13.65 -3.63
CA THR A 252 21.25 13.70 -2.31
C THR A 252 20.73 14.86 -1.46
N VAL A 253 20.97 14.77 -0.16
CA VAL A 253 20.76 15.83 0.82
C VAL A 253 22.04 16.01 1.63
N ASP A 254 22.42 17.27 1.84
CA ASP A 254 23.61 17.66 2.57
C ASP A 254 23.25 18.24 3.94
N PHE A 255 23.97 17.86 4.98
CA PHE A 255 23.77 18.35 6.34
C PHE A 255 24.99 18.09 7.23
N ASN A 256 25.06 18.72 8.40
CA ASN A 256 26.13 18.48 9.36
C ASN A 256 25.77 17.32 10.33
N LEU A 257 26.69 16.37 10.53
CA LEU A 257 26.46 15.23 11.43
C LEU A 257 26.24 15.66 12.90
N GLY A 258 26.85 16.78 13.30
CA GLY A 258 26.75 17.35 14.65
C GLY A 258 25.37 17.90 14.99
N GLU A 259 24.59 18.31 13.98
CA GLU A 259 23.23 18.85 14.16
C GLU A 259 22.18 17.75 14.41
N LEU A 260 22.50 16.50 14.06
CA LEU A 260 21.58 15.38 14.23
C LEU A 260 21.50 14.91 15.68
N ARG A 261 20.29 14.58 16.12
CA ARG A 261 20.06 13.83 17.37
C ARG A 261 20.61 12.40 17.27
N ALA A 262 20.73 11.72 18.42
CA ALA A 262 21.28 10.36 18.49
C ALA A 262 20.60 9.35 17.53
N PRO A 263 19.26 9.31 17.36
CA PRO A 263 18.62 8.44 16.37
C PRO A 263 19.03 8.74 14.93
N GLY A 264 19.15 10.03 14.57
CA GLY A 264 19.60 10.44 13.23
C GLY A 264 21.04 10.01 12.95
N ARG A 265 21.94 10.16 13.93
CA ARG A 265 23.33 9.68 13.82
C ARG A 265 23.40 8.16 13.67
N LEU A 266 22.54 7.42 14.36
CA LEU A 266 22.44 5.97 14.20
C LEU A 266 21.98 5.59 12.79
N VAL A 267 20.99 6.29 12.23
CA VAL A 267 20.53 6.09 10.85
C VAL A 267 21.67 6.28 9.85
N VAL A 268 22.43 7.38 9.96
CA VAL A 268 23.58 7.63 9.06
C VAL A 268 24.64 6.52 9.16
N ARG A 269 24.98 6.10 10.39
CA ARG A 269 25.93 4.99 10.62
C ARG A 269 25.44 3.68 10.03
N ALA A 270 24.17 3.35 10.24
CA ALA A 270 23.55 2.13 9.71
C ALA A 270 23.53 2.15 8.17
N CYS A 271 23.13 3.26 7.54
CA CYS A 271 23.11 3.38 6.08
C CYS A 271 24.52 3.25 5.49
N ARG A 272 25.53 3.85 6.13
CA ARG A 272 26.93 3.70 5.72
C ARG A 272 27.43 2.26 5.85
N ALA A 273 27.13 1.59 6.98
CA ALA A 273 27.57 0.23 7.23
C ALA A 273 26.91 -0.80 6.29
N LEU A 274 25.61 -0.64 6.03
CA LEU A 274 24.82 -1.53 5.17
C LEU A 274 24.88 -1.16 3.68
N ARG A 275 25.57 -0.06 3.32
CA ARG A 275 25.62 0.50 1.96
C ARG A 275 24.23 0.77 1.37
N PHE A 276 23.32 1.26 2.20
CA PHE A 276 21.97 1.64 1.78
C PHE A 276 21.95 3.06 1.23
N GLY A 277 22.38 3.17 -0.02
CA GLY A 277 22.50 4.44 -0.72
C GLY A 277 23.87 5.09 -0.54
N VAL A 278 24.02 6.27 -1.14
CA VAL A 278 25.26 7.05 -1.05
C VAL A 278 25.34 7.68 0.34
N VAL A 279 26.43 7.43 1.07
CA VAL A 279 26.76 8.15 2.32
C VAL A 279 28.22 8.54 2.27
N ARG A 280 28.50 9.84 2.16
CA ARG A 280 29.84 10.43 2.23
C ARG A 280 29.91 11.33 3.44
N ILE A 281 30.98 11.19 4.23
CA ILE A 281 31.21 11.99 5.42
C ILE A 281 32.60 12.60 5.27
N ASP A 282 32.66 13.93 5.25
CA ASP A 282 33.92 14.66 5.31
C ASP A 282 34.47 14.56 6.76
N PRO A 283 35.65 13.95 6.96
CA PRO A 283 36.22 13.80 8.29
C PRO A 283 36.57 15.14 8.97
N ALA A 284 36.92 16.18 8.21
CA ALA A 284 37.35 17.47 8.74
C ALA A 284 36.16 18.33 9.17
N THR A 285 35.12 18.40 8.35
CA THR A 285 33.96 19.29 8.57
C THR A 285 32.75 18.59 9.20
N GLN A 286 32.76 17.25 9.26
CA GLN A 286 31.60 16.43 9.60
C GLN A 286 30.38 16.68 8.67
N GLN A 287 30.62 17.23 7.48
CA GLN A 287 29.61 17.37 6.44
C GLN A 287 29.22 15.99 5.91
N VAL A 288 27.93 15.72 5.85
CA VAL A 288 27.36 14.47 5.34
C VAL A 288 26.61 14.76 4.05
N THR A 289 26.96 14.02 2.99
CA THR A 289 26.16 13.92 1.77
C THR A 289 25.53 12.55 1.73
N MET A 290 24.20 12.49 1.79
CA MET A 290 23.43 11.25 1.83
C MET A 290 22.41 11.19 0.70
N SER A 291 22.24 10.06 0.03
CA SER A 291 21.16 9.89 -0.95
C SER A 291 19.79 9.95 -0.30
N ASN A 292 18.81 10.52 -1.00
CA ASN A 292 17.42 10.52 -0.54
C ASN A 292 16.91 9.07 -0.35
N MET A 293 16.26 8.83 0.79
CA MET A 293 15.86 7.50 1.22
C MET A 293 14.56 7.08 0.55
N THR A 294 14.68 6.60 -0.68
CA THR A 294 13.58 6.03 -1.50
C THR A 294 14.11 4.84 -2.29
N ILE A 295 13.26 3.87 -2.63
CA ILE A 295 13.68 2.74 -3.47
C ILE A 295 14.12 3.22 -4.86
N ILE A 296 13.57 4.32 -5.38
CA ILE A 296 13.97 4.89 -6.67
C ILE A 296 15.47 5.26 -6.65
N ASN A 297 15.89 6.03 -5.63
CA ASN A 297 17.30 6.40 -5.46
C ASN A 297 18.18 5.19 -5.10
N LEU A 298 17.66 4.22 -4.35
CA LEU A 298 18.38 2.99 -4.03
C LEU A 298 18.63 2.14 -5.29
N ALA A 299 17.65 2.05 -6.19
CA ALA A 299 17.79 1.36 -7.46
C ALA A 299 18.86 2.02 -8.35
N LEU A 300 18.85 3.35 -8.45
CA LEU A 300 19.89 4.10 -9.16
C LEU A 300 21.27 3.98 -8.50
N HIS A 301 21.33 3.85 -7.18
CA HIS A 301 22.59 3.58 -6.48
C HIS A 301 23.11 2.18 -6.78
N ALA A 302 22.24 1.16 -6.78
CA ALA A 302 22.61 -0.23 -6.98
C ALA A 302 22.91 -0.57 -8.45
N CYS A 303 22.15 -0.01 -9.39
CA CYS A 303 22.23 -0.33 -10.82
C CYS A 303 22.94 0.76 -11.65
N GLY A 304 23.29 1.89 -11.04
CA GLY A 304 23.88 3.04 -11.70
C GLY A 304 22.85 3.97 -12.37
N PRO A 305 23.30 5.05 -13.04
CA PRO A 305 22.42 5.99 -13.73
C PRO A 305 21.66 5.34 -14.89
N MET A 306 20.36 5.56 -14.95
CA MET A 306 19.45 4.95 -15.91
C MET A 306 18.58 6.01 -16.61
N ARG A 307 18.20 5.77 -17.86
CA ARG A 307 17.10 6.51 -18.47
C ARG A 307 15.80 6.29 -17.69
N GLU A 308 14.91 7.27 -17.70
CA GLU A 308 13.68 7.27 -16.90
C GLU A 308 12.74 6.09 -17.22
N ASP A 309 12.56 5.77 -18.50
CA ASP A 309 11.76 4.61 -18.94
C ASP A 309 12.33 3.29 -18.42
N ARG A 310 13.65 3.16 -18.44
CA ARG A 310 14.35 1.96 -17.97
C ARG A 310 14.28 1.81 -16.46
N LEU A 311 14.40 2.91 -15.72
CA LEU A 311 14.22 2.90 -14.26
C LEU A 311 12.78 2.49 -13.90
N THR A 312 11.79 3.07 -14.58
CA THR A 312 10.38 2.73 -14.36
C THR A 312 10.12 1.25 -14.65
N LEU A 313 10.59 0.73 -15.78
CA LEU A 313 10.48 -0.70 -16.11
C LEU A 313 11.15 -1.59 -15.07
N ALA A 314 12.33 -1.22 -14.56
CA ALA A 314 13.01 -1.99 -13.52
C ALA A 314 12.19 -2.05 -12.22
N LEU A 315 11.63 -0.92 -11.79
CA LEU A 315 10.78 -0.85 -10.59
C LEU A 315 9.47 -1.64 -10.77
N LEU A 316 8.86 -1.58 -11.95
CA LEU A 316 7.68 -2.40 -12.27
C LEU A 316 8.03 -3.90 -12.34
N GLY A 317 9.22 -4.24 -12.81
CA GLY A 317 9.76 -5.61 -12.78
C GLY A 317 9.91 -6.13 -11.35
N VAL A 318 10.44 -5.31 -10.44
CA VAL A 318 10.51 -5.62 -9.00
C VAL A 318 9.11 -5.82 -8.41
N GLN A 319 8.16 -4.94 -8.75
CA GLN A 319 6.77 -5.07 -8.32
C GLN A 319 6.14 -6.39 -8.80
N ALA A 320 6.33 -6.75 -10.07
CA ALA A 320 5.82 -7.99 -10.63
C ALA A 320 6.46 -9.22 -9.97
N ALA A 321 7.77 -9.19 -9.72
CA ALA A 321 8.49 -10.27 -9.04
C ALA A 321 8.00 -10.45 -7.59
N CYS A 322 7.85 -9.36 -6.83
CA CYS A 322 7.28 -9.41 -5.48
C CYS A 322 5.83 -9.94 -5.49
N SER A 323 5.04 -9.55 -6.49
CA SER A 323 3.65 -10.00 -6.63
C SER A 323 3.56 -11.49 -6.95
N ALA A 324 4.41 -11.99 -7.85
CA ALA A 324 4.51 -13.42 -8.15
C ALA A 324 4.96 -14.23 -6.92
N LEU A 325 5.96 -13.73 -6.19
CA LEU A 325 6.41 -14.35 -4.94
C LEU A 325 5.30 -14.36 -3.89
N ALA A 326 4.52 -13.28 -3.76
CA ALA A 326 3.40 -13.21 -2.83
C ALA A 326 2.31 -14.23 -3.17
N LEU A 327 1.98 -14.42 -4.45
CA LEU A 327 1.05 -15.47 -4.89
C LEU A 327 1.61 -16.87 -4.60
N LEU A 328 2.91 -17.10 -4.85
CA LEU A 328 3.57 -18.37 -4.52
C LEU A 328 3.54 -18.64 -3.01
N VAL A 329 3.81 -17.64 -2.19
CA VAL A 329 3.72 -17.73 -0.73
C VAL A 329 2.29 -18.09 -0.31
N ARG A 330 1.28 -17.41 -0.88
CA ARG A 330 -0.13 -17.65 -0.57
C ARG A 330 -0.62 -19.04 -0.96
N TYR A 331 -0.17 -19.58 -2.10
CA TYR A 331 -0.76 -20.80 -2.66
C TYR A 331 0.09 -22.07 -2.47
N GLN A 332 1.41 -21.94 -2.39
CA GLN A 332 2.33 -23.08 -2.28
C GLN A 332 2.97 -23.16 -0.89
N LEU A 333 3.29 -22.02 -0.29
CA LEU A 333 3.82 -21.96 1.07
C LEU A 333 2.74 -21.63 2.09
N ALA A 334 1.47 -21.81 1.72
CA ALA A 334 0.34 -21.52 2.57
C ALA A 334 0.47 -22.24 3.91
N TYR A 335 0.94 -23.49 3.92
CA TYR A 335 1.17 -24.29 5.13
C TYR A 335 2.20 -23.69 6.11
N LEU A 336 3.08 -22.78 5.67
CA LEU A 336 4.03 -22.06 6.53
C LEU A 336 3.43 -20.78 7.14
N PHE A 337 2.30 -20.30 6.62
CA PHE A 337 1.68 -19.03 7.02
C PHE A 337 0.20 -19.14 7.43
N TYR A 338 -0.46 -20.26 7.11
CA TYR A 338 -1.88 -20.54 7.29
C TYR A 338 -2.08 -22.04 7.60
N ASP A 339 -2.77 -22.35 8.70
CA ASP A 339 -2.92 -23.73 9.21
C ASP A 339 -3.82 -24.65 8.36
N VAL A 340 -4.59 -24.11 7.41
CA VAL A 340 -5.44 -24.91 6.53
C VAL A 340 -5.47 -24.28 5.16
N VAL A 341 -5.10 -25.05 4.12
CA VAL A 341 -5.48 -24.73 2.74
C VAL A 341 -6.99 -24.91 2.66
N LYS A 342 -7.72 -23.86 3.00
CA LYS A 342 -9.06 -23.61 2.49
C LYS A 342 -8.99 -22.30 1.71
#